data_AF-A0AAV0S2D6-F1
#
_entry.id   AF-A0AAV0S2D6-F1
#
_cell.length_a   1.000
_cell.length_b   1.000
_cell.length_c   1.000
_cell.angle_alpha   90.00
_cell.angle_beta   90.00
_cell.angle_gamma   90.00
#
_symmetry.space_group_name_H-M   'P 1'
#
loop_
_entity.id
_entity.type
_entity.pdbx_description
1 polymer ?
#
loop_
_entity_poly.entity_id
_entity_poly.type
_entity_poly.pdbx_seq_one_letter_code
_entity_poly.pdbx_strand_id
1 'polypeptide(L)'
;MIDAPRGYFAEAPGRMGAIFSAAVMARARKGSGVTHVFLHDVDRKVEKAFAEEFLCRKYLVKGVGRLWHFEIPPASNVTGGQDENSWFC
;
A
#
# COMPACT_ATOMS: atom_id res chain seq x y z
N MET A 1 7.84 3.16 5.63
CA MET A 1 6.98 4.30 6.03
C MET A 1 6.77 5.17 4.80
N ILE A 2 5.53 5.49 4.48
CA ILE A 2 5.14 6.44 3.45
C ILE A 2 4.51 7.60 4.18
N ASP A 3 5.17 8.75 4.14
CA ASP A 3 4.74 9.98 4.77
C ASP A 3 5.06 11.15 3.83
N ALA A 4 4.27 12.22 3.91
CA ALA A 4 4.51 13.43 3.13
C ALA A 4 4.01 14.65 3.92
N PRO A 5 4.40 15.89 3.53
CA PRO A 5 3.99 17.10 4.22
C PRO A 5 2.48 17.15 4.46
N ARG A 6 2.09 17.66 5.64
CA ARG A 6 0.68 17.82 5.99
C ARG A 6 0.05 18.88 5.08
N GLY A 7 -1.15 18.60 4.59
CA GLY A 7 -1.96 19.59 3.90
C GLY A 7 -2.94 18.98 2.92
N TYR A 8 -4.22 19.35 3.05
CA TYR A 8 -5.25 19.06 2.07
C TYR A 8 -5.50 20.30 1.21
N PHE A 9 -4.70 20.47 0.16
CA PHE A 9 -4.90 21.52 -0.86
C PHE A 9 -4.59 20.95 -2.24
N ALA A 10 -5.10 21.57 -3.30
CA ALA A 10 -5.08 21.01 -4.65
C ALA A 10 -3.66 20.83 -5.21
N GLU A 11 -2.74 21.72 -4.80
CA GLU A 11 -1.35 21.75 -5.22
C GLU A 11 -0.44 20.87 -4.33
N ALA A 12 -0.98 20.29 -3.24
CA ALA A 12 -0.20 19.48 -2.31
C ALA A 12 0.23 18.18 -3.00
N PRO A 13 1.53 17.80 -2.94
CA PRO A 13 2.00 16.54 -3.51
C PRO A 13 1.20 15.33 -3.01
N GLY A 14 0.86 14.45 -3.96
CA GLY A 14 0.18 13.17 -3.70
C GLY A 14 1.12 12.12 -3.11
N ARG A 15 0.54 11.02 -2.59
CA ARG A 15 1.30 9.83 -2.17
C ARG A 15 1.12 8.63 -3.10
N MET A 16 0.35 8.80 -4.17
CA MET A 16 0.01 7.77 -5.16
C MET A 16 1.24 7.04 -5.71
N GLY A 17 2.25 7.78 -6.18
CA GLY A 17 3.48 7.18 -6.70
C GLY A 17 4.27 6.41 -5.63
N ALA A 18 4.39 6.97 -4.42
CA ALA A 18 5.08 6.31 -3.32
C ALA A 18 4.35 5.03 -2.85
N ILE A 19 3.01 5.05 -2.83
CA ILE A 19 2.18 3.87 -2.54
C ILE A 19 2.42 2.78 -3.58
N PHE A 20 2.36 3.12 -4.87
CA PHE A 20 2.60 2.19 -5.96
C PHE A 20 4.03 1.59 -5.89
N SER A 21 5.06 2.44 -5.75
CA SER A 21 6.45 1.97 -5.67
C SER A 21 6.67 1.08 -4.45
N ALA A 22 6.09 1.40 -3.29
CA ALA A 22 6.19 0.56 -2.10
C ALA A 22 5.53 -0.82 -2.33
N ALA A 23 4.37 -0.87 -2.98
CA ALA A 23 3.70 -2.12 -3.33
C ALA A 23 4.57 -2.98 -4.26
N VAL A 24 5.09 -2.39 -5.34
CA VAL A 24 5.97 -3.09 -6.29
C VAL A 24 7.22 -3.64 -5.59
N MET A 25 7.91 -2.82 -4.79
CA MET A 25 9.09 -3.26 -4.05
C MET A 25 8.77 -4.36 -3.04
N ALA A 26 7.64 -4.25 -2.33
CA ALA A 26 7.21 -5.26 -1.37
C ALA A 26 6.91 -6.61 -2.04
N ARG A 27 6.28 -6.59 -3.22
CA ARG A 27 5.99 -7.79 -4.02
C ARG A 27 7.24 -8.40 -4.66
N ALA A 28 8.19 -7.57 -5.08
CA ALA A 28 9.46 -8.00 -5.68
C ALA A 28 10.51 -8.48 -4.65
N ARG A 29 10.14 -8.57 -3.36
CA ARG A 29 11.01 -9.04 -2.30
C ARG A 29 11.52 -10.46 -2.59
N LYS A 30 12.84 -10.62 -2.64
CA LYS A 30 13.51 -11.90 -2.97
C LYS A 30 13.68 -12.85 -1.77
N GLY A 31 13.64 -12.31 -0.54
CA GLY A 31 13.85 -13.08 0.69
C GLY A 31 12.53 -13.58 1.32
N SER A 32 12.63 -14.51 2.26
CA SER A 32 11.48 -15.05 3.02
C SER A 32 10.91 -14.03 4.00
N GLY A 33 9.60 -14.06 4.24
CA GLY A 33 8.85 -13.14 5.13
C GLY A 33 7.97 -12.12 4.38
N VAL A 34 7.52 -11.07 5.07
CA VAL A 34 6.66 -10.00 4.52
C VAL A 34 7.35 -8.63 4.58
N THR A 35 6.83 -7.67 3.82
CA THR A 35 7.22 -6.26 3.92
C THR A 35 6.17 -5.50 4.71
N HIS A 36 6.58 -4.85 5.80
CA HIS A 36 5.69 -3.97 6.56
C HIS A 36 5.65 -2.58 5.92
N VAL A 37 4.45 -2.12 5.56
CA VAL A 37 4.23 -0.79 5.01
C VAL A 37 3.35 0.01 5.95
N PHE A 38 3.89 1.11 6.46
CA PHE A 38 3.15 2.10 7.24
C PHE A 38 2.82 3.28 6.33
N LEU A 39 1.55 3.58 6.13
CA LEU A 39 1.07 4.68 5.31
C LEU A 39 0.37 5.71 6.18
N HIS A 40 0.90 6.91 6.22
CA HIS A 40 0.33 8.04 6.95
C HIS A 40 -0.52 8.93 6.04
N ASP A 41 -1.50 9.62 6.63
CA ASP A 41 -2.34 10.64 5.99
C ASP A 41 -3.25 10.05 4.89
N VAL A 42 -4.00 8.99 5.25
CA VAL A 42 -5.01 8.27 4.42
C VAL A 42 -6.41 8.89 4.49
N ASP A 43 -6.52 10.16 4.89
CA ASP A 43 -7.80 10.88 4.93
C ASP A 43 -8.31 11.28 3.55
N ARG A 44 -7.41 11.48 2.59
CA ARG A 44 -7.74 11.79 1.19
C ARG A 44 -8.29 10.56 0.46
N LYS A 45 -9.38 10.76 -0.30
CA LYS A 45 -10.02 9.69 -1.11
C LYS A 45 -9.05 9.04 -2.09
N VAL A 46 -8.16 9.81 -2.71
CA VAL A 46 -7.21 9.31 -3.71
C VAL A 46 -6.16 8.39 -3.06
N GLU A 47 -5.54 8.83 -1.96
CA GLU A 47 -4.60 8.00 -1.20
C GLU A 47 -5.25 6.74 -0.66
N LYS A 48 -6.48 6.84 -0.16
CA LYS A 48 -7.23 5.67 0.31
C LYS A 48 -7.49 4.67 -0.82
N ALA A 49 -7.92 5.15 -1.99
CA ALA A 49 -8.13 4.29 -3.17
C ALA A 49 -6.82 3.63 -3.62
N PHE A 50 -5.72 4.38 -3.71
CA PHE A 50 -4.41 3.83 -4.07
C PHE A 50 -3.91 2.83 -3.03
N ALA A 51 -4.12 3.07 -1.73
CA ALA A 51 -3.75 2.13 -0.69
C ALA A 51 -4.56 0.83 -0.80
N GLU A 52 -5.88 0.93 -1.01
CA GLU A 52 -6.75 -0.24 -1.14
C GLU A 52 -6.49 -1.02 -2.44
N GLU A 53 -6.09 -0.35 -3.52
CA GLU A 53 -5.73 -0.96 -4.81
C GLU A 53 -4.35 -1.63 -4.77
N PHE A 54 -3.31 -0.94 -4.30
CA PHE A 54 -1.93 -1.41 -4.44
C PHE A 54 -1.39 -2.14 -3.20
N LEU A 55 -1.83 -1.74 -2.00
CA LEU A 55 -1.43 -2.39 -0.74
C LEU A 55 -2.47 -3.42 -0.27
N CYS A 56 -3.67 -3.40 -0.85
CA CYS A 56 -4.80 -4.29 -0.59
C CYS A 56 -5.36 -4.24 0.82
N ARG A 57 -6.68 -4.10 0.87
CA ARG A 57 -7.42 -4.16 2.14
C ARG A 57 -7.18 -5.48 2.89
N LYS A 58 -7.00 -6.60 2.18
CA LYS A 58 -6.74 -7.93 2.78
C LYS A 58 -5.42 -8.03 3.55
N TYR A 59 -4.46 -7.16 3.26
CA TYR A 59 -3.16 -7.12 3.96
C TYR A 59 -3.08 -6.00 5.00
N LEU A 60 -4.17 -5.26 5.23
CA LEU A 60 -4.23 -4.25 6.29
C LEU A 60 -4.31 -4.94 7.65
N VAL A 61 -3.27 -4.77 8.47
CA VAL A 61 -3.20 -5.31 9.83
C VAL A 61 -4.01 -4.43 10.77
N LYS A 62 -3.75 -3.11 10.75
CA LYS A 62 -4.41 -2.15 11.64
C LYS A 62 -4.36 -0.74 11.09
N GLY A 63 -5.40 0.05 11.36
CA GLY A 63 -5.39 1.51 11.24
C GLY A 63 -5.52 2.17 12.60
N VAL A 64 -4.73 3.21 12.87
CA VAL A 64 -4.85 4.08 14.06
C VAL A 64 -4.89 5.53 13.59
N GLY A 65 -6.04 6.18 13.73
CA GLY A 65 -6.25 7.52 13.20
C GLY A 65 -5.96 7.57 11.69
N ARG A 66 -4.97 8.37 11.29
CA ARG A 66 -4.55 8.55 9.88
C ARG A 66 -3.38 7.65 9.47
N LEU A 67 -2.95 6.72 10.33
CA LEU A 67 -1.84 5.82 10.07
C LEU A 67 -2.35 4.40 9.87
N TRP A 68 -2.04 3.80 8.72
CA TRP A 68 -2.41 2.43 8.39
C TRP A 68 -1.15 1.56 8.27
N HIS A 69 -1.24 0.31 8.75
CA HIS A 69 -0.16 -0.67 8.73
C HIS A 69 -0.58 -1.89 7.91
N PHE A 70 0.25 -2.25 6.93
CA PHE A 70 0.07 -3.37 6.04
C PHE A 70 1.21 -4.39 6.15
N GLU A 71 0.89 -5.64 5.88
CA GLU A 71 1.84 -6.76 5.75
C GLU A 71 1.76 -7.37 4.36
N ILE A 72 2.63 -6.91 3.47
CA ILE A 72 2.60 -7.30 2.06
C ILE A 72 3.51 -8.51 1.84
N PRO A 73 2.99 -9.67 1.42
CA PRO A 73 3.82 -10.83 1.09
C PRO A 73 4.48 -10.66 -0.29
N PRO A 74 5.64 -11.32 -0.53
CA PRO A 74 6.23 -11.37 -1.86
C PRO A 74 5.29 -12.08 -2.84
N ALA A 75 5.43 -11.78 -4.14
CA ALA A 75 4.58 -12.38 -5.17
C ALA A 75 4.66 -13.92 -5.21
N SER A 76 5.83 -14.48 -4.87
CA SER A 76 6.05 -15.94 -4.78
C SER A 76 5.16 -16.64 -3.74
N ASN A 77 4.64 -15.91 -2.75
CA ASN A 77 3.82 -16.48 -1.68
C ASN A 77 2.32 -16.36 -1.95
N VAL A 78 1.92 -15.75 -3.06
CA VAL A 78 0.51 -15.65 -3.46
C VAL A 78 0.14 -16.96 -4.16
N THR A 79 -0.46 -17.89 -3.42
CA THR A 79 -0.93 -19.18 -3.94
C THR A 79 -2.40 -19.07 -4.33
N GLY A 80 -2.69 -19.22 -5.64
CA GLY A 80 -4.01 -19.62 -6.15
C GLY A 80 -5.07 -18.52 -6.29
N GLY A 81 -5.40 -18.18 -7.54
CA GLY A 81 -6.51 -17.31 -7.92
C GLY A 81 -6.10 -16.24 -8.93
N GLN A 82 -5.49 -16.63 -10.05
CA GLN A 82 -5.17 -15.70 -11.15
C GLN A 82 -6.46 -15.31 -11.87
N ASP A 83 -7.13 -14.27 -11.37
CA ASP A 83 -7.76 -13.33 -12.28
C ASP A 83 -6.65 -12.38 -12.75
N GLU A 84 -6.40 -12.24 -14.05
CA GLU A 84 -5.32 -11.38 -14.58
C GLU A 84 -5.46 -9.90 -14.16
N ASN A 85 -6.63 -9.50 -13.62
CA ASN A 85 -6.89 -8.20 -13.01
C ASN A 85 -6.51 -8.08 -11.52
N SER A 86 -6.03 -9.14 -10.87
CA SER A 86 -5.75 -9.22 -9.42
C SER A 86 -4.27 -9.05 -9.05
N TRP A 87 -3.50 -8.33 -9.89
CA TRP A 87 -2.03 -8.28 -9.78
C TRP A 87 -1.53 -7.82 -8.40
N PHE A 88 -2.22 -6.86 -7.78
CA PHE A 88 -1.89 -6.39 -6.43
C PHE A 88 -2.74 -7.07 -5.36
N CYS A 89 -4.05 -7.20 -5.58
CA CYS A 89 -5.04 -7.82 -4.71
C CYS A 89 -5.76 -8.90 -5.48
#